data_AF-A0A1Y1RP08-F1
#
_entry.id   AF-A0A1Y1RP08-F1
#
_cell.length_a   1.000
_cell.length_b   1.000
_cell.length_c   1.000
_cell.angle_alpha   90.00
_cell.angle_beta   90.00
_cell.angle_gamma   90.00
#
_symmetry.space_group_name_H-M   'P 1'
#
loop_
_entity.id
_entity.type
_entity.pdbx_description
1 polymer ?
#
loop_
_entity_poly.entity_id
_entity_poly.type
_entity_poly.pdbx_seq_one_letter_code
_entity_poly.pdbx_strand_id
1 'polypeptide(L)'
;MQHRLLTSDELPQGFSYPGQLKRLAEIEALEFQPWTILTGERLREKYQGLKNRYPHRSLVPIAARQDYDDVACFDLNADNIICIIHDYASAGWEQHNKKTYSTFHQWLRDAFEDFLLWGDEEADDY
;
A
#
# COMPACT_ATOMS: atom_id res chain seq x y z
N MET A 1 4.34 -11.68 -21.00
CA MET A 1 3.89 -11.76 -19.59
C MET A 1 3.57 -10.35 -19.14
N GLN A 2 2.39 -10.10 -18.59
CA GLN A 2 2.07 -8.79 -18.01
C GLN A 2 2.81 -8.66 -16.67
N HIS A 3 3.52 -7.55 -16.46
CA HIS A 3 4.23 -7.28 -15.20
C HIS A 3 3.23 -6.89 -14.11
N ARG A 4 3.10 -7.73 -13.08
CA ARG A 4 2.19 -7.50 -11.94
C ARG A 4 2.62 -6.33 -11.05
N LEU A 5 3.91 -6.11 -10.87
CA LEU A 5 4.44 -4.96 -10.14
C LEU A 5 4.98 -3.91 -11.13
N LEU A 6 5.27 -2.71 -10.62
CA LEU A 6 6.01 -1.70 -11.37
C LEU A 6 7.39 -2.23 -11.74
N THR A 7 7.79 -2.01 -12.99
CA THR A 7 9.11 -2.38 -13.51
C THR A 7 10.19 -1.39 -13.05
N SER A 8 11.46 -1.74 -13.26
CA SER A 8 12.59 -0.85 -12.95
C SER A 8 12.48 0.52 -13.61
N ASP A 9 11.89 0.57 -14.81
CA ASP A 9 11.76 1.79 -15.61
C ASP A 9 10.60 2.68 -15.13
N GLU A 10 9.65 2.10 -14.41
CA GLU A 10 8.51 2.81 -13.80
C GLU A 10 8.82 3.30 -12.38
N LEU A 11 9.72 2.59 -11.69
CA LEU A 11 10.12 2.90 -10.31
C LEU A 11 11.10 4.07 -10.24
N PRO A 12 11.13 4.81 -9.11
CA PRO A 12 12.18 5.78 -8.87
C PRO A 12 13.56 5.12 -8.86
N GLN A 13 14.57 5.82 -9.36
CA GLN A 13 15.92 5.28 -9.50
C GLN A 13 16.47 4.79 -8.15
N GLY A 14 17.04 3.58 -8.15
CA GLY A 14 17.65 2.98 -6.95
C GLY A 14 16.66 2.28 -6.01
N PHE A 15 15.35 2.36 -6.27
CA PHE A 15 14.36 1.62 -5.50
C PHE A 15 14.09 0.23 -6.11
N SER A 16 13.87 -0.75 -5.24
CA SER A 16 13.35 -2.05 -5.64
C SER A 16 12.40 -2.59 -4.57
N TYR A 17 11.34 -3.25 -5.01
CA TYR A 17 10.42 -3.89 -4.07
C TYR A 17 11.13 -4.96 -3.24
N PRO A 18 10.78 -5.11 -1.96
CA PRO A 18 11.30 -6.17 -1.11
C PRO A 18 10.91 -7.55 -1.66
N GLY A 19 11.75 -8.55 -1.41
CA GLY A 19 11.55 -9.91 -1.90
C GLY A 19 10.22 -10.53 -1.45
N GLN A 20 9.76 -10.19 -0.24
CA GLN A 20 8.47 -10.66 0.28
C GLN A 20 7.28 -10.17 -0.56
N LEU A 21 7.27 -8.91 -0.99
CA LEU A 21 6.20 -8.37 -1.83
C LEU A 21 6.21 -9.00 -3.22
N LYS A 22 7.40 -9.19 -3.81
CA LYS A 22 7.56 -9.91 -5.08
C LYS A 22 6.98 -11.32 -4.98
N ARG A 23 7.29 -12.03 -3.89
CA ARG A 23 6.76 -13.38 -3.65
C ARG A 23 5.24 -13.41 -3.55
N LEU A 24 4.62 -12.47 -2.82
CA LEU A 24 3.15 -12.37 -2.73
C LEU A 24 2.52 -12.14 -4.11
N ALA A 25 3.12 -11.25 -4.91
CA ALA A 25 2.66 -10.99 -6.27
C ALA A 25 2.81 -12.20 -7.20
N GLU A 26 3.89 -12.98 -7.06
CA GLU A 26 4.14 -14.20 -7.84
C GLU A 26 3.12 -15.30 -7.57
N ILE A 27 2.72 -15.50 -6.31
CA ILE A 27 1.79 -16.56 -5.90
C ILE A 27 0.31 -16.12 -5.91
N GLU A 28 0.03 -14.90 -6.38
CA GLU A 28 -1.31 -14.30 -6.40
C GLU A 28 -2.00 -14.21 -5.02
N ALA A 29 -1.23 -14.16 -3.93
CA ALA A 29 -1.76 -13.89 -2.60
C ALA A 29 -2.01 -12.39 -2.43
N LEU A 30 -3.04 -11.88 -3.12
CA LEU A 30 -3.27 -10.45 -3.30
C LEU A 30 -4.38 -9.88 -2.41
N GLU A 31 -5.25 -10.73 -1.85
CA GLU A 31 -6.44 -10.28 -1.14
C GLU A 31 -6.47 -10.86 0.28
N PHE A 32 -6.50 -9.95 1.26
CA PHE A 32 -6.70 -10.24 2.68
C PHE A 32 -7.44 -9.04 3.26
N GLN A 33 -8.78 -9.06 3.14
CA GLN A 33 -9.63 -7.94 3.54
C GLN A 33 -9.32 -7.50 4.97
N PRO A 34 -9.18 -6.20 5.24
CA PRO A 34 -9.60 -5.09 4.38
C PRO A 34 -8.58 -4.69 3.31
N TRP A 35 -7.40 -5.32 3.25
CA TRP A 35 -6.33 -4.94 2.34
C TRP A 35 -6.31 -5.76 1.04
N THR A 36 -5.93 -5.10 -0.05
CA THR A 36 -5.60 -5.74 -1.33
C THR A 36 -4.29 -5.22 -1.85
N ILE A 37 -3.34 -6.13 -2.13
CA ILE A 37 -2.09 -5.82 -2.82
C ILE A 37 -2.42 -5.33 -4.23
N LEU A 38 -1.89 -4.15 -4.55
CA LEU A 38 -2.10 -3.52 -5.85
C LEU A 38 -1.16 -4.16 -6.88
N THR A 39 -1.72 -4.62 -8.00
CA THR A 39 -0.95 -5.16 -9.12
C THR A 39 -1.50 -4.68 -10.46
N GLY A 40 -0.75 -4.92 -11.54
CA GLY A 40 -1.18 -4.71 -12.92
C GLY A 40 -1.50 -3.26 -13.25
N GLU A 41 -2.63 -3.04 -13.91
CA GLU A 41 -3.13 -1.71 -14.29
C GLU A 41 -3.57 -0.90 -13.07
N ARG A 42 -4.30 -1.52 -12.13
CA ARG A 42 -4.75 -0.87 -10.88
C ARG A 42 -3.59 -0.27 -10.08
N LEU A 43 -2.44 -0.96 -10.04
CA LEU A 43 -1.22 -0.43 -9.41
C LEU A 43 -0.69 0.81 -10.14
N ARG A 44 -0.64 0.78 -11.48
CA ARG A 44 -0.13 1.87 -12.31
C ARG A 44 -1.02 3.10 -12.23
N GLU A 45 -2.33 2.91 -12.31
CA GLU A 45 -3.32 3.97 -12.15
C GLU A 45 -3.20 4.61 -10.76
N LYS A 46 -3.10 3.80 -9.71
CA LYS A 46 -2.93 4.32 -8.35
C LYS A 46 -1.61 5.09 -8.23
N TYR A 47 -0.51 4.56 -8.74
CA TYR A 47 0.80 5.20 -8.69
C TYR A 47 0.80 6.56 -9.42
N GLN A 48 0.23 6.64 -10.61
CA GLN A 48 0.09 7.91 -11.34
C GLN A 48 -0.85 8.89 -10.61
N GLY A 49 -1.96 8.40 -10.07
CA GLY A 49 -2.89 9.22 -9.28
C GLY A 49 -2.22 9.83 -8.06
N LEU A 50 -1.43 9.06 -7.31
CA LEU A 50 -0.67 9.54 -6.16
C LEU A 50 0.38 10.58 -6.56
N LYS A 51 1.12 10.38 -7.66
CA LYS A 51 2.06 11.39 -8.17
C LYS A 51 1.38 12.72 -8.52
N ASN A 52 0.19 12.66 -9.10
CA ASN A 52 -0.56 13.86 -9.48
C ASN A 52 -1.11 14.59 -8.26
N ARG A 53 -1.61 13.87 -7.25
CA ARG A 53 -2.18 14.47 -6.03
C ARG A 53 -1.13 14.95 -5.05
N TYR A 54 -0.02 14.24 -4.93
CA TYR A 54 1.04 14.49 -3.95
C TYR A 54 2.41 14.66 -4.65
N PRO A 55 2.58 15.67 -5.53
CA PRO A 55 3.78 15.82 -6.37
C PRO A 55 5.07 16.09 -5.58
N HIS A 56 4.96 16.48 -4.31
CA HIS A 56 6.10 16.71 -3.41
C HIS A 56 6.52 15.46 -2.63
N ARG A 57 5.83 14.32 -2.82
CA ARG A 57 6.17 13.04 -2.19
C ARG A 57 6.59 12.03 -3.25
N SER A 58 7.47 11.12 -2.85
CA SER A 58 7.87 9.98 -3.67
C SER A 58 7.22 8.71 -3.14
N LEU A 59 5.93 8.54 -3.42
CA LEU A 59 5.12 7.41 -2.94
C LEU A 59 5.05 6.28 -3.97
N VAL A 60 5.39 5.07 -3.55
CA VAL A 60 5.21 3.84 -4.32
C VAL A 60 4.12 2.99 -3.64
N PRO A 61 2.92 2.86 -4.23
CA PRO A 61 1.82 2.12 -3.61
C PRO A 61 2.11 0.62 -3.51
N ILE A 62 1.58 0.02 -2.45
CA ILE A 62 1.71 -1.39 -2.08
C ILE A 62 0.34 -2.05 -2.09
N ALA A 63 -0.58 -1.51 -1.30
CA ALA A 63 -1.90 -2.07 -1.07
C ALA A 63 -2.92 -0.95 -0.85
N ALA A 64 -4.17 -1.21 -1.21
CA ALA A 64 -5.31 -0.34 -0.89
C ALA A 64 -6.22 -1.04 0.11
N ARG A 65 -6.77 -0.28 1.05
CA ARG A 65 -7.90 -0.71 1.86
C ARG A 65 -9.18 -0.67 1.03
N GLN A 66 -10.09 -1.60 1.29
CA GLN A 66 -11.36 -1.71 0.56
C GLN A 66 -12.50 -0.92 1.21
N ASP A 67 -12.37 -0.64 2.51
CA ASP A 67 -13.37 0.02 3.35
C ASP A 67 -13.16 1.54 3.49
N TYR A 68 -11.96 2.02 3.16
CA TYR A 68 -11.60 3.44 3.12
C TYR A 68 -10.63 3.69 1.95
N ASP A 69 -10.47 4.95 1.57
CA ASP A 69 -9.47 5.38 0.57
C ASP A 69 -8.01 5.28 1.07
N ASP A 70 -7.75 4.47 2.09
CA ASP A 70 -6.41 4.30 2.65
C ASP A 70 -5.52 3.46 1.72
N VAL A 71 -4.26 3.88 1.58
CA VAL A 71 -3.26 3.21 0.74
C VAL A 71 -1.96 3.08 1.53
N ALA A 72 -1.44 1.86 1.62
CA ALA A 72 -0.10 1.60 2.10
C ALA A 72 0.91 1.91 0.99
N CYS A 73 1.90 2.77 1.27
CA CYS A 73 2.92 3.19 0.31
C CYS A 73 4.31 3.10 0.92
N PHE A 74 5.32 2.76 0.12
CA PHE A 74 6.69 3.16 0.44
C PHE A 74 6.83 4.66 0.24
N ASP A 75 7.37 5.37 1.22
CA ASP A 75 7.76 6.76 1.10
C ASP A 75 9.28 6.87 0.94
N LEU A 76 9.72 7.12 -0.28
CA LEU A 76 11.14 7.19 -0.59
C LEU A 76 11.79 8.49 -0.11
N ASN A 77 11.00 9.50 0.26
CA ASN A 77 11.51 10.72 0.88
C ASN A 77 11.76 10.55 2.38
N ALA A 78 11.24 9.47 2.98
CA ALA A 78 11.34 9.16 4.40
C ALA A 78 12.04 7.80 4.59
N ASP A 79 13.26 7.66 4.09
CA ASP A 79 14.11 6.47 4.25
C ASP A 79 13.45 5.14 3.83
N ASN A 80 12.57 5.18 2.83
CA ASN A 80 11.82 4.03 2.33
C ASN A 80 10.94 3.35 3.40
N ILE A 81 10.51 4.07 4.43
CA ILE A 81 9.49 3.57 5.36
C ILE A 81 8.19 3.29 4.62
N ILE A 82 7.32 2.50 5.23
CA ILE A 82 5.94 2.37 4.79
C ILE A 82 5.08 3.34 5.58
N CYS A 83 4.26 4.11 4.88
CA CYS A 83 3.23 4.94 5.48
C CYS A 83 1.86 4.48 5.00
N ILE A 84 0.86 4.59 5.88
CA ILE A 84 -0.53 4.57 5.44
C ILE A 84 -0.92 6.02 5.14
N ILE A 85 -1.52 6.24 3.99
CA ILE A 85 -2.09 7.54 3.62
C ILE A 85 -3.56 7.41 3.30
N HIS A 86 -4.34 8.43 3.59
CA HIS A 86 -5.70 8.58 3.07
C HIS A 86 -5.60 9.21 1.67
N ASP A 87 -5.80 8.39 0.64
CA ASP A 87 -5.83 8.88 -0.73
C ASP A 87 -6.99 9.89 -0.89
N TYR A 88 -6.80 10.94 -1.69
CA TYR A 88 -7.71 12.09 -1.83
C TYR A 88 -7.79 13.10 -0.68
N ALA A 89 -7.04 12.93 0.41
CA ALA A 89 -6.85 14.01 1.36
C ALA A 89 -6.15 15.22 0.70
N SER A 90 -6.28 16.40 1.32
CA SER A 90 -5.49 17.57 0.91
C SER A 90 -4.00 17.29 1.13
N ALA A 91 -3.15 17.75 0.21
CA ALA A 91 -1.70 17.58 0.32
C ALA A 91 -1.17 18.13 1.66
N GLY A 92 -0.38 17.33 2.36
CA GLY A 92 0.13 17.58 3.71
C GLY A 92 -0.70 16.96 4.84
N TRP A 93 -1.93 16.47 4.55
CA TRP A 93 -2.82 15.84 5.53
C TRP A 93 -3.02 14.35 5.30
N GLU A 94 -2.54 13.81 4.17
CA GLU A 94 -2.79 12.43 3.77
C GLU A 94 -2.25 11.39 4.76
N GLN A 95 -1.22 11.71 5.54
CA GLN A 95 -0.67 10.80 6.57
C GLN A 95 -1.13 11.13 8.00
N HIS A 96 -1.99 12.13 8.20
CA HIS A 96 -2.34 12.59 9.54
C HIS A 96 -2.98 11.47 10.38
N ASN A 97 -2.45 11.23 11.59
CA ASN A 97 -2.85 10.14 12.50
C ASN A 97 -2.77 8.73 11.90
N LYS A 98 -1.96 8.52 10.86
CA LYS A 98 -1.76 7.21 10.25
C LYS A 98 -0.46 6.57 10.72
N LYS A 99 -0.46 5.25 10.81
CA LYS A 99 0.71 4.44 11.20
C LYS A 99 1.81 4.53 10.14
N THR A 100 3.05 4.38 10.60
CA THR A 100 4.22 4.16 9.76
C THR A 100 4.98 2.92 10.22
N TYR A 101 5.68 2.27 9.30
CA TYR A 101 6.41 1.04 9.55
C TYR A 101 7.81 1.15 8.97
N SER A 102 8.83 0.72 9.71
CA SER A 102 10.21 0.77 9.21
C SER A 102 10.53 -0.33 8.21
N THR A 103 9.66 -1.35 8.09
CA THR A 103 9.85 -2.48 7.18
C THR A 103 8.53 -2.99 6.62
N PHE A 104 8.60 -3.61 5.44
CA PHE A 104 7.48 -4.35 4.84
C PHE A 104 6.93 -5.46 5.72
N HIS A 105 7.79 -6.14 6.47
CA HIS A 105 7.36 -7.22 7.34
C HIS A 105 6.51 -6.71 8.52
N GLN A 106 6.84 -5.55 9.10
CA GLN A 106 6.01 -4.95 10.15
C GLN A 106 4.62 -4.57 9.63
N TRP A 107 4.55 -3.89 8.48
CA TRP A 107 3.28 -3.56 7.85
C TRP A 107 2.47 -4.81 7.52
N LEU A 108 3.10 -5.84 6.94
CA LEU A 108 2.41 -7.08 6.56
C LEU A 108 1.80 -7.80 7.77
N ARG A 109 2.46 -7.77 8.94
CA ARG A 109 1.89 -8.35 10.16
C ARG A 109 0.64 -7.58 10.59
N ASP A 110 0.71 -6.26 10.71
CA ASP A 110 -0.45 -5.44 11.06
C ASP A 110 -1.60 -5.63 10.06
N ALA A 111 -1.31 -5.67 8.76
CA ALA A 111 -2.32 -5.87 7.73
C ALA A 111 -2.93 -7.29 7.77
N PHE A 112 -2.19 -8.28 8.28
CA PHE A 112 -2.71 -9.62 8.52
C PHE A 112 -3.53 -9.69 9.81
N GLU A 113 -3.16 -8.97 10.86
CA GLU A 113 -4.01 -8.81 12.06
C GLU A 113 -5.33 -8.14 11.70
N ASP A 114 -5.30 -7.07 10.88
CA ASP A 114 -6.52 -6.46 10.34
C ASP A 114 -7.39 -7.49 9.60
N PHE A 115 -6.76 -8.43 8.89
CA PHE A 115 -7.46 -9.52 8.19
C PHE A 115 -8.05 -10.58 9.12
N LEU A 116 -7.35 -10.93 10.20
CA LEU A 116 -7.86 -11.89 11.18
C LEU A 116 -9.05 -11.33 11.95
N LEU A 117 -9.06 -10.02 12.22
CA LEU A 117 -10.16 -9.33 12.92
C LEU A 117 -11.29 -8.90 11.98
N TRP A 118 -11.09 -9.02 10.67
CA TRP A 118 -12.06 -8.59 9.68
C TRP A 118 -13.33 -9.45 9.74
N GLY A 119 -14.47 -8.82 10.06
CA GLY A 119 -15.76 -9.50 10.15
C GLY A 119 -16.10 -10.07 11.52
N ASP A 120 -15.17 -10.03 12.50
CA ASP A 120 -15.43 -10.43 13.88
C ASP A 120 -16.19 -9.34 14.69
N GLU A 121 -16.54 -8.21 14.06
CA GLU A 121 -17.33 -7.12 14.68
C GLU A 121 -18.87 -7.36 14.67
N GLU A 122 -19.35 -8.52 14.22
CA GLU A 122 -20.79 -8.90 14.29
C GLU A 122 -21.06 -9.95 15.38
N ALA A 123 -21.06 -9.55 16.66
CA ALA A 123 -21.64 -10.39 17.73
C ALA A 123 -22.20 -9.69 18.97
N ASP A 124 -22.19 -8.35 19.09
CA ASP A 124 -22.58 -7.68 20.35
C ASP A 124 -23.61 -6.53 20.19
N ASP A 125 -24.41 -6.54 19.12
CA ASP A 125 -25.55 -5.62 18.98
C ASP A 125 -26.79 -6.37 18.48
N TYR A 126 -27.43 -7.18 19.35
CA TYR A 126 -28.88 -7.50 19.31
C TYR A 126 -29.41 -7.99 20.66
#